data_AF-A0A519BS40-F1
#
_entry.id   AF-A0A519BS40-F1
#
_cell.length_a   1.000
_cell.length_b   1.000
_cell.length_c   1.000
_cell.angle_alpha   90.00
_cell.angle_beta   90.00
_cell.angle_gamma   90.00
#
_symmetry.space_group_name_H-M   'P 1'
#
loop_
_entity.id
_entity.type
_entity.pdbx_description
1 polymer ?
#
loop_
_entity_poly.entity_id
_entity_poly.type
_entity_poly.pdbx_seq_one_letter_code
_entity_poly.pdbx_strand_id
1 'polypeptide(L)'
;MNQLDKFRFKNKISQLVRFSNRTGSHWNCFKYSSANTFEHEFRKFEVFIALRKLGIDVMTEVIFEKGGRADIFTSEGIIYEILHTETEEKFNEKLALYPKELEIRKIYTRDKWDEKLLY
;
A
#
# COMPACT_ATOMS: atom_id res chain seq x y z
N MET A 1 15.79 14.54 1.42
CA MET A 1 14.69 15.45 1.81
C MET A 1 14.82 15.78 3.29
N ASN A 2 14.67 17.03 3.71
CA ASN A 2 14.67 17.37 5.13
C ASN A 2 13.38 16.85 5.80
N GLN A 3 13.32 16.89 7.14
CA GLN A 3 12.18 16.34 7.88
C GLN A 3 10.86 17.09 7.61
N LEU A 4 10.93 18.42 7.44
CA LEU A 4 9.77 19.26 7.14
C LEU A 4 9.14 18.90 5.80
N ASP A 5 9.97 18.68 4.79
CA ASP A 5 9.55 18.30 3.45
C ASP A 5 8.94 16.89 3.44
N LYS A 6 9.48 15.95 4.24
CA LYS A 6 8.86 14.64 4.48
C LYS A 6 7.46 14.78 5.05
N PHE A 7 7.26 15.62 6.05
CA PHE A 7 5.94 15.87 6.62
C PHE A 7 4.98 16.54 5.62
N ARG A 8 5.45 17.54 4.87
CA ARG A 8 4.64 18.21 3.84
C ARG A 8 4.20 17.23 2.76
N PHE A 9 5.12 16.39 2.28
CA PHE A 9 4.83 15.38 1.28
C PHE A 9 3.85 14.34 1.82
N LYS A 10 4.10 13.77 3.01
CA LYS A 10 3.19 12.84 3.68
C LYS A 10 1.79 13.42 3.84
N ASN A 11 1.67 14.67 4.26
CA ASN A 11 0.39 15.35 4.42
C ASN A 11 -0.31 15.54 3.07
N LYS A 12 0.43 15.92 2.02
CA LYS A 12 -0.10 16.07 0.66
C LYS A 12 -0.67 14.74 0.16
N ILE A 13 0.11 13.66 0.20
CA ILE A 13 -0.34 12.36 -0.32
C ILE A 13 -1.45 11.75 0.53
N SER A 14 -1.51 12.06 1.83
CA SER A 14 -2.62 11.65 2.70
C SER A 14 -3.96 12.21 2.22
N GLN A 15 -3.99 13.36 1.54
CA GLN A 15 -5.23 13.93 0.99
C GLN A 15 -5.77 13.15 -0.22
N LEU A 16 -4.97 12.26 -0.83
CA LEU A 16 -5.42 11.38 -1.91
C LEU A 16 -6.28 10.22 -1.37
N VAL A 17 -6.14 9.91 -0.07
CA VAL A 17 -6.88 8.86 0.62
C VAL A 17 -8.28 9.36 0.97
N ARG A 18 -9.28 8.55 0.68
CA ARG A 18 -10.70 8.84 0.97
C ARG A 18 -10.86 9.20 2.44
N PHE A 19 -11.65 10.25 2.71
CA PHE A 19 -11.88 10.76 4.07
C PHE A 19 -12.24 9.67 5.11
N SER A 20 -13.20 8.79 4.80
CA SER A 20 -13.62 7.71 5.70
C SER A 20 -12.53 6.68 5.99
N ASN A 21 -11.53 6.58 5.11
CA ASN A 21 -10.41 5.69 5.26
C ASN A 21 -9.25 6.39 5.99
N ARG A 22 -9.11 7.71 5.91
CA ARG A 22 -8.20 8.49 6.77
C ARG A 22 -8.51 8.37 8.27
N THR A 23 -9.77 8.15 8.61
CA THR A 23 -10.20 7.97 10.00
C THR A 23 -10.12 6.51 10.48
N GLY A 24 -10.18 5.52 9.58
CA GLY A 24 -10.20 4.09 9.93
C GLY A 24 -8.96 3.28 9.53
N SER A 25 -8.14 3.76 8.59
CA SER A 25 -6.84 3.20 8.20
C SER A 25 -5.77 4.13 8.77
N HIS A 26 -5.17 3.71 9.88
CA HIS A 26 -4.17 4.51 10.61
C HIS A 26 -2.76 4.24 10.08
N TRP A 27 -1.92 5.28 10.08
CA TRP A 27 -0.49 5.11 9.88
C TRP A 27 0.07 4.11 10.90
N ASN A 28 0.90 3.21 10.40
CA ASN A 28 1.66 2.19 11.13
C ASN A 28 0.78 1.16 11.85
N CYS A 29 -0.45 0.98 11.37
CA CYS A 29 -1.35 -0.07 11.82
C CYS A 29 -1.59 -1.08 10.68
N PHE A 30 -1.45 -2.37 11.01
CA PHE A 30 -1.81 -3.44 10.10
C PHE A 30 -3.27 -3.81 10.27
N LYS A 31 -4.04 -3.67 9.19
CA LYS A 31 -5.45 -4.06 9.13
C LYS A 31 -5.58 -5.43 8.47
N TYR A 32 -5.89 -6.43 9.28
CA TYR A 32 -6.21 -7.77 8.80
C TYR A 32 -7.59 -7.77 8.11
N SER A 33 -7.70 -8.46 6.98
CA SER A 33 -8.94 -8.61 6.21
C SER A 33 -9.25 -10.08 5.97
N SER A 34 -10.34 -10.58 6.56
CA SER A 34 -10.83 -11.95 6.35
C SER A 34 -11.39 -12.20 4.95
N ALA A 35 -11.52 -11.16 4.12
CA ALA A 35 -11.91 -11.29 2.72
C ALA A 35 -10.74 -11.69 1.81
N ASN A 36 -9.50 -11.59 2.31
CA ASN A 36 -8.31 -11.98 1.57
C ASN A 36 -7.87 -13.40 1.98
N THR A 37 -7.12 -14.09 1.13
CA THR A 37 -6.53 -15.39 1.49
C THR A 37 -5.47 -15.21 2.58
N PHE A 38 -5.15 -16.29 3.29
CA PHE A 38 -4.11 -16.25 4.31
C PHE A 38 -2.75 -15.86 3.70
N GLU A 39 -2.42 -16.40 2.54
CA GLU A 39 -1.17 -16.13 1.81
C GLU A 39 -1.07 -14.66 1.41
N HIS A 40 -2.18 -14.06 0.97
CA HIS A 40 -2.24 -12.64 0.65
C HIS A 40 -2.03 -11.77 1.90
N GLU A 41 -2.74 -12.07 2.99
CA GLU A 41 -2.59 -11.33 4.25
C GLU A 41 -1.19 -11.47 4.84
N PHE A 42 -0.61 -12.68 4.77
CA PHE A 42 0.72 -12.94 5.29
C PHE A 42 1.78 -12.18 4.49
N ARG A 43 1.74 -12.23 3.15
CA ARG A 43 2.65 -11.45 2.30
C ARG A 43 2.49 -9.94 2.51
N LYS A 44 1.26 -9.45 2.68
CA LYS A 44 0.99 -8.06 3.05
C LYS A 44 1.65 -7.68 4.38
N PHE A 45 1.60 -8.58 5.36
CA PHE A 45 2.25 -8.38 6.65
C PHE A 45 3.78 -8.39 6.56
N GLU A 46 4.37 -9.28 5.75
CA GLU A 46 5.83 -9.30 5.49
C GLU A 46 6.31 -7.95 4.93
N VAL A 47 5.61 -7.42 3.92
CA VAL A 47 5.90 -6.10 3.33
C VAL A 47 5.72 -4.98 4.36
N PHE A 48 4.62 -5.00 5.12
CA PHE A 48 4.37 -4.03 6.19
C PHE A 48 5.54 -3.99 7.18
N ILE A 49 5.97 -5.15 7.70
CA ILE A 49 7.05 -5.21 8.69
C ILE A 49 8.38 -4.73 8.09
N ALA A 50 8.71 -5.14 6.87
CA ALA A 50 9.96 -4.72 6.23
C ALA A 50 10.01 -3.21 6.00
N LEU A 51 8.93 -2.59 5.51
CA LEU A 51 8.85 -1.13 5.38
C LEU A 51 8.94 -0.42 6.73
N ARG A 52 8.30 -0.96 7.78
CA ARG A 52 8.38 -0.41 9.13
C ARG A 52 9.78 -0.49 9.73
N LYS A 53 10.53 -1.57 9.48
CA LYS A 53 11.95 -1.69 9.88
C LYS A 53 12.83 -0.63 9.25
N LEU A 54 12.50 -0.20 8.02
CA LEU A 54 13.17 0.89 7.31
C LEU A 54 12.75 2.28 7.80
N GLY A 55 11.82 2.38 8.76
CA GLY A 55 11.29 3.64 9.27
C GLY A 55 10.33 4.35 8.31
N ILE A 56 9.81 3.65 7.30
CA ILE A 56 8.84 4.18 6.34
C ILE A 56 7.45 4.05 6.95
N ASP A 57 6.67 5.14 6.99
CA ASP A 57 5.30 5.06 7.51
C ASP A 57 4.37 4.40 6.49
N VAL A 58 3.49 3.53 6.99
CA VAL A 58 2.65 2.67 6.16
C VAL A 58 1.19 2.76 6.58
N MET A 59 0.28 2.80 5.62
CA MET A 59 -1.14 2.47 5.82
C MET A 59 -1.44 1.18 5.05
N THR A 60 -2.37 0.39 5.58
CA THR A 60 -2.85 -0.84 4.92
C THR A 60 -4.32 -0.70 4.55
N GLU A 61 -4.76 -1.41 3.51
CA GLU A 61 -6.16 -1.43 3.06
C GLU A 61 -6.70 -0.02 2.75
N VAL A 62 -5.94 0.73 1.95
CA VAL A 62 -6.17 2.16 1.68
C VAL A 62 -7.08 2.38 0.49
N ILE A 63 -8.18 3.10 0.69
CA ILE A 63 -9.10 3.47 -0.40
C ILE A 63 -8.81 4.90 -0.84
N PHE A 64 -8.55 5.09 -2.14
CA PHE A 64 -8.38 6.44 -2.72
C PHE A 64 -9.73 7.09 -3.06
N GLU A 65 -9.74 8.41 -3.28
CA GLU A 65 -10.97 9.16 -3.56
C GLU A 65 -11.79 8.55 -4.72
N LYS A 66 -11.14 8.23 -5.84
CA LYS A 66 -11.76 7.62 -7.03
C LYS A 66 -12.17 6.15 -6.83
N GLY A 67 -11.86 5.55 -5.68
CA GLY A 67 -12.08 4.13 -5.42
C GLY A 67 -10.80 3.32 -5.60
N GLY A 68 -10.95 2.00 -5.63
CA GLY A 68 -9.83 1.06 -5.56
C GLY A 68 -9.21 1.02 -4.16
N ARG A 69 -8.93 -0.19 -3.68
CA ARG A 69 -8.34 -0.42 -2.36
C ARG A 69 -6.94 -0.96 -2.52
N ALA A 70 -5.94 -0.14 -2.20
CA ALA A 70 -4.56 -0.53 -2.13
C ALA A 70 -4.28 -1.38 -0.90
N ASP A 71 -3.45 -2.41 -1.05
CA ASP A 71 -3.09 -3.27 0.07
C ASP A 71 -2.19 -2.53 1.05
N ILE A 72 -1.20 -1.80 0.52
CA ILE A 72 -0.19 -1.07 1.29
C ILE A 72 0.12 0.25 0.59
N PHE A 73 0.13 1.34 1.37
CA PHE A 73 0.48 2.67 0.92
C PHE A 73 1.48 3.32 1.87
N THR A 74 2.50 3.99 1.34
CA THR A 74 3.61 4.53 2.13
C THR A 74 3.61 6.05 2.21
N SER A 75 4.27 6.59 3.25
CA SER A 75 4.55 8.03 3.36
C SER A 75 5.44 8.59 2.24
N GLU A 76 6.03 7.72 1.43
CA GLU A 76 6.87 8.06 0.28
C GLU A 76 6.10 8.04 -1.04
N GLY A 77 4.79 7.78 -1.01
CA GLY A 77 3.93 7.84 -2.20
C GLY A 77 4.02 6.58 -3.06
N ILE A 78 4.46 5.47 -2.48
CA ILE A 78 4.53 4.16 -3.13
C ILE A 78 3.37 3.30 -2.65
N ILE A 79 2.68 2.68 -3.59
CA ILE A 79 1.66 1.65 -3.38
C ILE A 79 2.29 0.29 -3.63
N TYR A 80 2.11 -0.65 -2.71
CA TYR A 80 2.46 -2.05 -2.92
C TYR A 80 1.19 -2.88 -3.02
N GLU A 81 1.06 -3.61 -4.12
CA GLU A 81 -0.07 -4.48 -4.45
C GLU A 81 0.35 -5.94 -4.36
N ILE A 82 -0.37 -6.71 -3.53
CA ILE A 82 -0.08 -8.12 -3.30
C ILE A 82 -0.89 -8.96 -4.28
N LEU A 83 -0.20 -9.64 -5.19
CA LEU A 83 -0.84 -10.42 -6.25
C LEU A 83 -0.75 -11.91 -5.93
N HIS A 84 -1.90 -12.51 -5.64
CA HIS A 84 -2.02 -13.95 -5.40
C HIS A 84 -2.56 -14.70 -6.62
N THR A 85 -3.83 -14.46 -6.95
CA THR A 85 -4.55 -15.13 -8.06
C THR A 85 -5.19 -14.14 -9.03
N GLU A 86 -5.00 -12.83 -8.83
CA GLU A 86 -5.60 -11.82 -9.69
C GLU A 86 -4.97 -11.86 -11.08
N THR A 87 -5.82 -11.70 -12.10
CA THR A 87 -5.39 -11.57 -13.50
C THR A 87 -4.84 -10.17 -13.75
N GLU A 88 -3.97 -10.04 -14.73
CA GLU A 88 -3.40 -8.76 -15.13
C GLU A 88 -4.47 -7.74 -15.55
N GLU A 89 -5.58 -8.20 -16.13
CA GLU A 89 -6.74 -7.37 -16.49
C GLU A 89 -7.38 -6.71 -15.27
N LYS A 90 -7.72 -7.49 -14.23
CA LYS A 90 -8.31 -6.97 -12.98
C LYS A 90 -7.36 -6.00 -12.28
N PHE A 91 -6.07 -6.29 -12.33
CA PHE A 91 -5.05 -5.39 -11.81
C PHE A 91 -5.04 -4.05 -12.58
N ASN A 92 -5.09 -4.08 -13.91
CA ASN A 92 -5.11 -2.87 -14.74
C ASN A 92 -6.38 -2.04 -14.54
N GLU A 93 -7.53 -2.68 -14.32
CA GLU A 93 -8.77 -1.98 -13.92
C GLU A 93 -8.61 -1.26 -12.57
N LYS A 94 -7.98 -1.93 -11.59
CA LYS A 94 -7.66 -1.36 -10.28
C LYS A 94 -6.72 -0.16 -10.41
N LEU A 95 -5.68 -0.27 -11.23
CA LEU A 95 -4.71 0.80 -11.50
C LEU A 95 -5.37 2.07 -12.02
N ALA A 96 -6.41 1.96 -12.85
CA ALA A 96 -7.10 3.12 -13.42
C ALA A 96 -7.78 4.01 -12.35
N LEU A 97 -8.05 3.44 -11.16
CA LEU A 97 -8.66 4.16 -10.04
C LEU A 97 -7.62 4.87 -9.16
N TYR A 98 -6.33 4.53 -9.28
CA TYR A 98 -5.30 5.08 -8.42
C TYR A 98 -4.82 6.46 -8.92
N PRO A 99 -4.33 7.33 -8.02
CA PRO A 99 -3.68 8.57 -8.41
C PRO A 99 -2.45 8.28 -9.29
N LYS A 100 -2.39 8.90 -10.48
CA LYS A 100 -1.36 8.61 -11.51
C LYS A 100 0.04 9.06 -11.11
N GLU A 101 0.12 9.97 -10.13
CA GLU A 101 1.37 10.49 -9.59
C GLU A 101 2.06 9.53 -8.61
N LEU A 102 1.40 8.45 -8.20
CA LEU A 102 1.95 7.49 -7.25
C LEU A 102 2.68 6.36 -7.98
N GLU A 103 3.77 5.91 -7.37
CA GLU A 103 4.50 4.73 -7.83
C GLU A 103 3.76 3.47 -7.36
N ILE A 104 3.69 2.45 -8.21
CA ILE A 104 2.98 1.21 -7.91
C ILE A 104 3.95 0.04 -8.11
N ARG A 105 4.13 -0.76 -7.07
CA ARG A 105 4.98 -1.95 -7.04
C ARG A 105 4.11 -3.19 -6.86
N LYS A 106 4.32 -4.20 -7.69
CA LYS A 106 3.62 -5.48 -7.62
C LYS A 106 4.47 -6.47 -6.82
N ILE A 107 3.87 -7.16 -5.86
CA ILE A 107 4.54 -8.19 -5.06
C ILE A 107 3.71 -9.47 -5.19
N TYR A 108 4.26 -10.49 -5.85
CA TYR A 108 3.52 -11.74 -6.02
C TYR A 108 3.72 -12.65 -4.82
N THR A 109 2.65 -13.29 -4.34
CA THR A 109 2.74 -14.24 -3.21
C THR A 109 3.56 -15.49 -3.56
N ARG A 110 3.62 -15.84 -4.86
CA ARG A 110 4.38 -16.99 -5.36
C ARG A 110 5.89 -16.78 -5.30
N ASP A 111 6.33 -15.52 -5.27
CA ASP A 111 7.75 -15.21 -5.22
C ASP A 111 8.26 -15.51 -3.81
N LYS A 112 9.47 -16.08 -3.72
CA LYS A 112 10.13 -16.28 -2.43
C LYS A 112 10.36 -14.91 -1.78
N TRP A 113 10.01 -14.78 -0.50
CA TRP A 113 10.21 -13.52 0.22
C TRP A 113 11.69 -13.12 0.25
N ASP A 114 11.94 -11.87 -0.15
CA ASP A 114 13.22 -11.16 -0.06
C ASP A 114 12.90 -9.67 0.07
N GLU A 115 13.54 -8.96 1.01
CA GLU A 115 13.34 -7.52 1.18
C GLU A 115 13.75 -6.72 -0.07
N LYS A 116 14.57 -7.30 -0.96
CA LYS A 116 14.87 -6.74 -2.28
C LYS A 116 13.65 -6.57 -3.17
N LEU A 117 12.57 -7.31 -2.93
CA LEU A 117 11.31 -7.13 -3.66
C LEU A 117 10.69 -5.76 -3.42
N LEU A 118 11.13 -5.05 -2.38
CA LEU A 118 10.68 -3.70 -2.10
C LEU A 118 11.31 -2.65 -3.00
N TYR A 119 12.32 -2.94 -3.83
CA TYR A 119 13.07 -1.97 -4.64
C TYR A 119 13.08 -2.36 -6.12
#